data_AF-A0A0S2SCS3-F1
#
_entry.id   AF-A0A0S2SCS3-F1
#
_cell.length_a   1.000
_cell.length_b   1.000
_cell.length_c   1.000
_cell.angle_alpha   90.00
_cell.angle_beta   90.00
_cell.angle_gamma   90.00
#
_symmetry.space_group_name_H-M   'P 1'
#
loop_
_entity.id
_entity.type
_entity.pdbx_description
1 polymer ?
#
loop_
_entity_poly.entity_id
_entity_poly.type
_entity_poly.pdbx_seq_one_letter_code
_entity_poly.pdbx_strand_id
1 'polypeptide(L)'
;MKPGYALLLTFALTVPVGAAVVDREAEQARLDAACASARQQLVDEGRSQRIALCVNEGKSQAGCEHDFARFGEREGNKRPDFSKVPACMQAEQYRKSYRR
;
A
#
# COMPACT_ATOMS: atom_id res chain seq x y z
N MET A 1 64.06 -27.05 17.29
CA MET A 1 63.21 -25.85 17.37
C MET A 1 62.85 -25.43 15.96
N LYS A 2 61.57 -25.52 15.56
CA LYS A 2 61.05 -25.11 14.24
C LYS A 2 59.79 -24.27 14.48
N PRO A 3 59.65 -23.09 13.86
CA PRO A 3 58.53 -22.19 14.15
C PRO A 3 57.24 -22.75 13.54
N GLY A 4 56.21 -22.88 14.38
CA GLY A 4 54.86 -23.23 13.94
C GLY A 4 54.25 -22.04 13.21
N TYR A 5 53.92 -22.23 11.94
CA TYR A 5 53.12 -21.27 11.19
C TYR A 5 51.67 -21.34 11.70
N ALA A 6 51.25 -20.32 12.43
CA ALA A 6 49.86 -20.09 12.77
C ALA A 6 49.09 -19.71 11.49
N LEU A 7 48.31 -20.67 10.96
CA LEU A 7 47.38 -20.44 9.87
C LEU A 7 46.21 -19.59 10.40
N LEU A 8 46.29 -18.27 10.24
CA LEU A 8 45.18 -17.36 10.52
C LEU A 8 44.10 -17.53 9.44
N LEU A 9 43.12 -18.38 9.74
CA LEU A 9 41.87 -18.53 8.99
C LEU A 9 41.00 -17.28 9.25
N THR A 10 41.14 -16.26 8.38
CA THR A 10 40.22 -15.13 8.32
C THR A 10 38.90 -15.61 7.74
N PHE A 11 37.95 -15.91 8.63
CA PHE A 11 36.56 -16.22 8.28
C PHE A 11 35.88 -14.92 7.82
N ALA A 12 35.80 -14.72 6.50
CA ALA A 12 35.00 -13.65 5.93
C ALA A 12 33.52 -13.95 6.21
N LEU A 13 32.95 -13.26 7.20
CA LEU A 13 31.52 -13.24 7.47
C LEU A 13 30.80 -12.59 6.27
N THR A 14 30.33 -13.42 5.34
CA THR A 14 29.38 -13.00 4.31
C THR A 14 28.02 -12.80 5.00
N VAL A 15 27.68 -11.55 5.29
CA VAL A 15 26.35 -11.20 5.80
C VAL A 15 25.33 -11.53 4.70
N PRO A 16 24.27 -12.32 4.99
CA PRO A 16 23.26 -12.65 4.00
C PRO A 16 22.33 -11.45 3.82
N VAL A 17 22.74 -10.49 2.98
CA VAL A 17 21.95 -9.28 2.70
C VAL A 17 20.66 -9.62 1.92
N GLY A 18 20.61 -10.76 1.22
CA GLY A 18 19.50 -11.10 0.31
C GLY A 18 18.18 -11.48 0.99
N ALA A 19 18.20 -12.28 2.07
CA ALA A 19 16.97 -12.78 2.68
C ALA A 19 16.16 -11.68 3.39
N ALA A 20 16.84 -10.74 4.04
CA ALA A 20 16.20 -9.62 4.74
C ALA A 20 15.59 -8.58 3.77
N VAL A 21 16.07 -8.49 2.53
CA VAL A 21 15.51 -7.55 1.53
C VAL A 21 14.22 -8.10 0.94
N VAL A 22 14.19 -9.39 0.59
CA VAL A 22 12.98 -10.04 0.04
C VAL A 22 11.82 -10.02 1.03
N ASP A 23 12.08 -10.27 2.31
CA ASP A 23 11.05 -10.23 3.36
C ASP A 23 10.44 -8.82 3.53
N ARG A 24 11.28 -7.78 3.45
CA ARG A 24 10.83 -6.37 3.51
C ARG A 24 9.95 -5.97 2.34
N GLU A 25 10.36 -6.34 1.13
CA GLU A 25 9.60 -6.04 -0.08
C GLU A 25 8.25 -6.75 -0.06
N ALA A 26 8.22 -8.01 0.39
CA ALA A 26 7.00 -8.79 0.56
C ALA A 26 6.04 -8.14 1.57
N GLU A 27 6.55 -7.73 2.74
CA GLU A 27 5.72 -7.07 3.75
C GLU A 27 5.24 -5.69 3.28
N GLN A 28 6.08 -4.89 2.64
CA GLN A 28 5.68 -3.61 2.05
C GLN A 28 4.58 -3.82 0.99
N ALA A 29 4.72 -4.81 0.11
CA ALA A 29 3.72 -5.14 -0.90
C ALA A 29 2.39 -5.58 -0.27
N ARG A 30 2.43 -6.37 0.81
CA ARG A 30 1.24 -6.78 1.57
C ARG A 30 0.50 -5.57 2.14
N LEU A 31 1.22 -4.63 2.75
CA LEU A 31 0.66 -3.42 3.33
C LEU A 31 0.11 -2.46 2.26
N ASP A 32 0.81 -2.33 1.13
CA ASP A 32 0.36 -1.50 0.01
C ASP A 32 -0.92 -2.08 -0.63
N ALA A 33 -1.03 -3.41 -0.74
CA ALA A 33 -2.24 -4.08 -1.20
C ALA A 33 -3.42 -3.85 -0.23
N ALA A 34 -3.18 -3.92 1.08
CA ALA A 34 -4.20 -3.61 2.09
C ALA A 34 -4.67 -2.15 1.99
N CYS A 35 -3.75 -1.20 1.79
CA CYS A 35 -4.09 0.19 1.54
C CYS A 35 -4.93 0.35 0.25
N ALA A 36 -4.53 -0.28 -0.85
CA ALA A 36 -5.27 -0.22 -2.11
C ALA A 36 -6.70 -0.76 -1.95
N SER A 37 -6.87 -1.88 -1.26
CA SER A 37 -8.19 -2.47 -0.97
C SER A 37 -9.05 -1.54 -0.12
N ALA A 38 -8.52 -0.99 0.97
CA ALA A 38 -9.25 -0.06 1.82
C ALA A 38 -9.67 1.22 1.08
N ARG A 39 -8.83 1.72 0.16
CA ARG A 39 -9.16 2.86 -0.70
C ARG A 39 -10.31 2.54 -1.65
N GLN A 40 -10.30 1.36 -2.26
CA GLN A 40 -11.38 0.93 -3.14
C GLN A 40 -12.70 0.80 -2.39
N GLN A 41 -12.69 0.22 -1.19
CA GLN A 41 -13.88 0.12 -0.34
C GLN A 41 -14.50 1.50 -0.06
N LEU A 42 -13.68 2.49 0.31
CA LEU A 42 -14.18 3.86 0.54
C LEU A 42 -14.76 4.51 -0.72
N VAL A 43 -14.17 4.23 -1.88
CA VAL A 43 -14.69 4.67 -3.18
C VAL A 43 -16.04 4.01 -3.45
N ASP A 44 -16.14 2.70 -3.28
CA ASP A 44 -17.37 1.94 -3.53
C ASP A 44 -18.50 2.37 -2.58
N GLU A 45 -18.21 2.50 -1.29
CA GLU A 45 -19.17 3.00 -0.29
C GLU A 45 -19.65 4.41 -0.63
N GLY A 46 -18.72 5.32 -0.94
CA GLY A 46 -19.06 6.70 -1.32
C GLY A 46 -19.88 6.76 -2.62
N ARG A 47 -19.57 5.89 -3.59
CA ARG A 47 -20.34 5.76 -4.84
C ARG A 47 -21.75 5.30 -4.55
N SER A 48 -21.90 4.22 -3.79
CA SER A 48 -23.21 3.66 -3.42
C SER A 48 -24.07 4.67 -2.66
N GLN A 49 -23.49 5.42 -1.71
CA GLN A 49 -24.21 6.48 -0.99
C GLN A 49 -24.72 7.56 -1.94
N ARG A 50 -23.90 8.01 -2.89
CA ARG A 50 -24.30 9.04 -3.87
C ARG A 50 -25.36 8.56 -4.84
N ILE A 51 -25.27 7.31 -5.30
CA ILE A 51 -26.31 6.69 -6.13
C ILE A 51 -27.63 6.62 -5.35
N ALA A 52 -27.60 6.17 -4.09
CA ALA A 52 -28.79 6.08 -3.26
C ALA A 52 -29.44 7.47 -3.04
N LEU A 53 -28.64 8.49 -2.75
CA LEU A 53 -29.13 9.87 -2.63
C LEU A 53 -29.76 10.37 -3.95
N CYS A 54 -29.08 10.14 -5.07
CA CYS A 54 -29.56 10.53 -6.40
C CYS A 54 -30.90 9.88 -6.78
N VAL A 55 -31.09 8.60 -6.43
CA VAL A 55 -32.37 7.90 -6.63
C VAL A 55 -33.45 8.47 -5.71
N ASN A 56 -33.11 8.78 -4.46
CA ASN A 56 -34.05 9.42 -3.52
C ASN A 56 -34.46 10.83 -3.97
N GLU A 57 -33.62 11.52 -4.75
CA GLU A 57 -33.94 12.80 -5.40
C GLU A 57 -34.87 12.65 -6.64
N GLY A 58 -35.26 11.41 -6.98
CA GLY A 58 -36.26 11.12 -8.02
C GLY A 58 -35.66 10.81 -9.40
N LYS A 59 -34.34 10.68 -9.53
CA LYS A 59 -33.71 10.19 -10.76
C LYS A 59 -33.83 8.67 -10.89
N SER A 60 -33.69 8.15 -12.11
CA SER A 60 -33.68 6.71 -12.36
C SER A 60 -32.37 6.06 -11.87
N GLN A 61 -32.45 4.81 -11.42
CA GLN A 61 -31.29 4.01 -11.00
C GLN A 61 -30.18 4.03 -12.06
N ALA A 62 -30.52 3.73 -13.33
CA ALA A 62 -29.56 3.69 -14.43
C ALA A 62 -28.91 5.06 -14.70
N GLY A 63 -29.67 6.16 -14.55
CA GLY A 63 -29.14 7.51 -14.68
C GLY A 63 -28.13 7.83 -13.58
N CYS A 64 -28.46 7.50 -12.32
CA CYS A 64 -27.56 7.69 -11.19
C CYS A 64 -26.28 6.84 -11.29
N GLU A 65 -26.39 5.59 -11.73
CA GLU A 65 -25.24 4.71 -11.93
C GLU A 65 -24.29 5.24 -13.01
N HIS A 66 -24.85 5.80 -14.09
CA HIS A 66 -24.11 6.48 -15.14
C HIS A 66 -23.42 7.75 -14.62
N ASP A 67 -24.15 8.61 -13.91
CA ASP A 67 -23.64 9.88 -13.35
C ASP A 67 -22.45 9.64 -12.40
N PHE A 68 -22.47 8.55 -11.63
CA PHE A 68 -21.40 8.18 -10.69
C PHE A 68 -20.52 7.03 -11.17
N ALA A 69 -20.52 6.70 -12.47
CA ALA A 69 -19.71 5.60 -13.01
C ALA A 69 -18.21 5.79 -12.77
N ARG A 70 -17.76 7.04 -12.76
CA ARG A 70 -16.35 7.43 -12.62
C ARG A 70 -15.98 7.88 -11.21
N PHE A 71 -16.86 7.66 -10.23
CA PHE A 71 -16.61 8.10 -8.86
C PHE A 71 -15.35 7.43 -8.30
N GLY A 72 -14.47 8.22 -7.70
CA GLY A 72 -13.19 7.75 -7.17
C GLY A 72 -12.08 7.53 -8.20
N GLU A 73 -12.38 7.70 -9.49
CA GLU A 73 -11.33 7.85 -10.51
C GLU A 73 -10.56 9.16 -10.30
N ARG A 74 -9.38 9.23 -10.94
CA ARG A 74 -8.56 10.44 -10.90
C ARG A 74 -9.20 11.51 -11.78
N GLU A 75 -9.75 12.55 -11.18
CA GLU A 75 -10.24 13.74 -11.89
C GLU A 75 -9.10 14.75 -12.09
N GLY A 76 -8.52 14.74 -13.30
CA GLY A 76 -7.38 15.59 -13.65
C GLY A 76 -6.18 15.34 -12.74
N ASN A 77 -5.72 16.38 -12.04
CA ASN A 77 -4.64 16.31 -11.06
C ASN A 77 -5.11 16.11 -9.61
N LYS A 78 -6.42 16.07 -9.34
CA LYS A 78 -6.95 15.80 -8.00
C LYS A 78 -6.94 14.30 -7.74
N ARG A 79 -6.11 13.89 -6.79
CA ARG A 79 -6.17 12.54 -6.21
C ARG A 79 -7.02 12.63 -4.94
N PRO A 80 -7.93 11.67 -4.70
CA PRO A 80 -8.60 11.61 -3.41
C PRO A 80 -7.54 11.42 -2.31
N ASP A 81 -7.70 12.18 -1.23
CA ASP A 81 -6.78 12.11 -0.09
C ASP A 81 -7.12 10.90 0.78
N PHE A 82 -6.21 9.92 0.80
CA PHE A 82 -6.33 8.71 1.60
C PHE A 82 -5.29 8.67 2.74
N SER A 83 -4.67 9.80 3.07
CA SER A 83 -3.64 9.91 4.12
C SER A 83 -4.15 9.49 5.50
N LYS A 84 -5.47 9.55 5.72
CA LYS A 84 -6.12 9.17 6.99
C LYS A 84 -6.64 7.73 7.01
N VAL A 85 -6.49 6.96 5.92
CA VAL A 85 -6.92 5.56 5.89
C VAL A 85 -5.94 4.72 6.72
N PRO A 86 -6.38 4.02 7.78
CA PRO A 86 -5.48 3.32 8.69
C PRO A 86 -4.51 2.34 8.01
N ALA A 87 -5.00 1.57 7.02
CA ALA A 87 -4.17 0.66 6.24
C ALA A 87 -3.07 1.40 5.45
N CYS A 88 -3.38 2.58 4.91
CA CYS A 88 -2.41 3.40 4.19
C CYS A 88 -1.40 4.08 5.11
N MET A 89 -1.84 4.50 6.30
CA MET A 89 -0.93 4.99 7.34
C MET A 89 0.06 3.91 7.77
N GLN A 90 -0.40 2.66 7.94
CA GLN A 90 0.45 1.54 8.30
C GLN A 90 1.49 1.25 7.21
N ALA A 91 1.08 1.20 5.95
CA ALA A 91 1.99 1.02 4.82
C ALA A 91 3.05 2.14 4.73
N GLU A 92 2.64 3.40 4.98
CA GLU A 92 3.57 4.53 5.02
C GLU A 92 4.52 4.48 6.22
N GLN A 93 4.02 4.13 7.39
CA GLN A 93 4.82 4.02 8.61
C GLN A 93 5.87 2.94 8.47
N TYR A 94 5.51 1.76 7.96
CA TYR A 94 6.44 0.68 7.66
C TYR A 94 7.54 1.15 6.71
N ARG A 95 7.17 1.79 5.59
CA ARG A 95 8.11 2.37 4.63
C ARG A 95 9.07 3.40 5.25
N LYS A 96 8.58 4.23 6.17
CA LYS A 96 9.40 5.26 6.87
C LYS A 96 10.33 4.66 7.92
N SER A 97 9.98 3.53 8.52
CA SER A 97 10.76 2.92 9.60
C SER A 97 12.18 2.52 9.16
N TYR A 98 12.36 2.23 7.86
CA TYR A 98 13.64 1.80 7.29
C TYR A 98 14.41 2.89 6.52
N ARG A 99 13.84 4.10 6.35
CA ARG A 99 14.55 5.22 5.69
C ARG A 99 15.38 6.08 6.66
N ARG A 100 15.50 5.66 7.93
CA ARG A 100 16.34 6.32 8.93
C ARG A 100 17.70 5.65 9.02
#